data_AF-A0AAD6TB22-F1
#
_entry.id   AF-A0AAD6TB22-F1
#
_cell.length_a   1.000
_cell.length_b   1.000
_cell.length_c   1.000
_cell.angle_alpha   90.00
_cell.angle_beta   90.00
_cell.angle_gamma   90.00
#
_symmetry.space_group_name_H-M   'P 1'
#
loop_
_entity.id
_entity.type
_entity.pdbx_description
1 polymer ?
#
loop_
_entity_poly.entity_id
_entity_poly.type
_entity_poly.pdbx_seq_one_letter_code
_entity_poly.pdbx_strand_id
1 'polypeptide(L)'
;IQAAHPEIVKDITSQLADLRTAGAPLLLATVRCIIIAIISDKAPELFQRCFKDESCFRVSDSFCKKFLDKSLAWSMRAGTKAAQKLPENA
;
A
#
# COMPACT_ATOMS: atom_id res chain seq x y z
N ILE A 1 4.29 -11.28 -7.51
CA ILE A 1 3.57 -10.22 -8.26
C ILE A 1 4.55 -9.42 -9.12
N GLN A 2 5.55 -8.75 -8.56
CA GLN A 2 6.51 -7.92 -9.33
C GLN A 2 7.15 -8.60 -10.55
N ALA A 3 7.64 -9.84 -10.40
CA ALA A 3 8.25 -10.56 -11.53
C ALA A 3 7.23 -11.21 -12.49
N ALA A 4 5.99 -11.43 -12.05
CA ALA A 4 4.99 -12.20 -12.79
C ALA A 4 3.96 -11.31 -13.51
N HIS A 5 3.76 -10.08 -13.01
CA HIS A 5 2.75 -9.13 -13.47
C HIS A 5 3.33 -7.70 -13.44
N PRO A 6 4.31 -7.37 -14.30
CA PRO A 6 4.92 -6.05 -14.34
C PRO A 6 3.92 -4.93 -14.69
N GLU A 7 2.88 -5.24 -15.47
CA GLU A 7 1.80 -4.32 -15.84
C GLU A 7 1.02 -3.85 -14.62
N ILE A 8 0.63 -4.77 -13.72
CA ILE A 8 -0.09 -4.44 -12.49
C ILE A 8 0.75 -3.53 -11.60
N VAL A 9 2.05 -3.84 -11.49
CA VAL A 9 2.96 -3.00 -10.69
C VAL A 9 3.07 -1.61 -11.27
N LYS A 10 3.20 -1.49 -12.60
CA LYS A 10 3.27 -0.20 -13.29
C LYS A 10 2.02 0.65 -12.98
N ASP A 11 0.83 0.07 -13.10
CA ASP A 11 -0.42 0.81 -12.84
C ASP A 11 -0.54 1.26 -11.39
N ILE A 12 -0.22 0.38 -10.43
CA ILE A 12 -0.19 0.73 -9.01
C ILE A 12 0.80 1.87 -8.76
N THR A 13 2.01 1.78 -9.30
CA THR A 13 3.04 2.81 -9.10
C THR A 13 2.66 4.14 -9.73
N SER A 14 2.02 4.13 -10.90
CA SER A 14 1.53 5.35 -11.57
C SER A 14 0.47 6.03 -10.71
N GLN A 15 -0.54 5.30 -10.26
CA GLN A 15 -1.64 5.87 -9.50
C GLN A 15 -1.17 6.43 -8.14
N LEU A 16 -0.20 5.77 -7.49
CA LEU A 16 0.42 6.26 -6.26
C LEU A 16 1.29 7.52 -6.50
N ALA A 17 1.97 7.60 -7.65
CA ALA A 17 2.75 8.78 -8.04
C ALA A 17 1.86 9.98 -8.34
N ASP A 18 0.72 9.76 -9.00
CA ASP A 18 -0.25 10.81 -9.31
C ASP A 18 -0.84 11.40 -8.03
N LEU A 19 -1.23 10.56 -7.08
CA LEU A 19 -1.74 11.00 -5.77
C LEU A 19 -0.71 11.81 -4.98
N ARG A 20 0.56 11.41 -5.04
CA ARG A 20 1.64 12.15 -4.39
C ARG A 20 1.86 13.52 -5.04
N THR A 21 1.83 13.57 -6.37
CA THR A 21 1.98 14.80 -7.14
C THR A 21 0.82 15.77 -6.89
N ALA A 22 -0.39 15.23 -6.69
CA ALA A 22 -1.57 16.00 -6.29
C ALA A 22 -1.56 16.49 -4.83
N GLY A 23 -0.52 16.15 -4.04
CA GLY A 23 -0.42 16.52 -2.62
C GLY A 23 -1.37 15.73 -1.70
N ALA A 24 -1.97 14.64 -2.19
CA ALA A 24 -2.87 13.82 -1.38
C ALA A 24 -2.06 12.99 -0.36
N PRO A 25 -2.55 12.86 0.90
CA PRO A 25 -1.88 12.06 1.90
C PRO A 25 -1.96 10.57 1.54
N LEU A 26 -0.79 9.95 1.35
CA LEU A 26 -0.67 8.51 1.16
C LEU A 26 -0.70 7.79 2.51
N LEU A 27 -1.91 7.45 2.96
CA LEU A 27 -2.13 6.57 4.11
C LEU A 27 -1.99 5.11 3.67
N LEU A 28 -1.60 4.24 4.61
CA LEU A 28 -1.43 2.81 4.37
C LEU A 28 -2.74 2.15 3.91
N ALA A 29 -3.87 2.61 4.44
CA ALA A 29 -5.20 2.21 4.00
C ALA A 29 -5.45 2.56 2.52
N THR A 30 -5.11 3.78 2.09
CA THR A 30 -5.25 4.23 0.70
C THR A 30 -4.40 3.38 -0.25
N VAL A 31 -3.14 3.14 0.12
CA VAL A 31 -2.22 2.28 -0.65
C VAL A 31 -2.79 0.88 -0.78
N ARG A 32 -3.28 0.29 0.31
CA ARG A 32 -3.91 -1.03 0.32
C ARG A 32 -5.15 -1.06 -0.57
N CYS A 33 -6.03 -0.07 -0.49
CA CYS A 33 -7.23 0.02 -1.34
C CYS A 33 -6.87 0.07 -2.82
N ILE A 34 -5.86 0.86 -3.21
CA ILE A 34 -5.40 0.97 -4.60
C ILE A 34 -4.86 -0.36 -5.11
N ILE A 35 -4.00 -1.01 -4.32
CA ILE A 35 -3.44 -2.32 -4.67
C ILE A 35 -4.56 -3.35 -4.84
N ILE A 36 -5.52 -3.40 -3.90
CA ILE A 36 -6.65 -4.31 -3.99
C ILE A 36 -7.49 -4.02 -5.23
N ALA A 37 -7.85 -2.76 -5.47
CA ALA A 37 -8.68 -2.37 -6.60
C ALA A 37 -8.05 -2.78 -7.94
N ILE A 38 -6.76 -2.49 -8.14
CA ILE A 38 -6.07 -2.83 -9.39
C ILE A 38 -5.92 -4.35 -9.54
N ILE A 39 -5.59 -5.08 -8.47
CA ILE A 39 -5.49 -6.55 -8.55
C ILE A 39 -6.86 -7.16 -8.81
N SER A 40 -7.93 -6.68 -8.17
CA SER A 40 -9.29 -7.18 -8.38
C SER A 40 -9.79 -6.95 -9.81
N ASP A 41 -9.39 -5.84 -10.44
CA ASP A 41 -9.75 -5.51 -11.82
C ASP A 41 -8.94 -6.32 -12.84
N LYS A 42 -7.62 -6.44 -12.64
CA LYS A 42 -6.72 -6.99 -13.67
C LYS A 42 -6.32 -8.45 -13.49
N ALA A 43 -6.29 -8.93 -12.25
CA ALA A 43 -5.83 -10.28 -11.91
C ALA A 43 -6.54 -10.81 -10.64
N PRO A 44 -7.87 -10.94 -10.65
CA PRO A 44 -8.62 -11.43 -9.50
C PRO A 44 -8.19 -12.83 -9.05
N GLU A 45 -7.64 -13.64 -9.95
CA GLU A 45 -7.09 -14.97 -9.66
C GLU A 45 -5.94 -14.94 -8.65
N LEU A 46 -5.25 -13.81 -8.49
CA LEU A 46 -4.20 -13.66 -7.48
C LEU A 46 -4.76 -13.82 -6.07
N PHE A 47 -6.00 -13.40 -5.81
CA PHE A 47 -6.65 -13.58 -4.51
C PHE A 47 -7.11 -15.02 -4.26
N GLN A 48 -7.27 -15.82 -5.32
CA GLN A 48 -7.67 -17.22 -5.24
C GLN A 48 -6.47 -18.16 -5.06
N ARG A 49 -5.24 -17.65 -5.25
CA ARG A 49 -4.03 -18.43 -4.97
C ARG A 49 -3.88 -18.61 -3.46
N CYS A 50 -4.12 -19.83 -3.02
CA CYS A 50 -3.86 -20.26 -1.65
C CYS A 50 -2.51 -20.96 -1.56
N PHE A 51 -1.81 -20.70 -0.46
CA PHE A 51 -0.52 -21.26 -0.12
C PHE A 51 -0.71 -22.66 0.48
N LYS A 52 0.39 -23.38 0.73
CA LYS A 52 0.36 -24.75 1.30
C LYS A 52 -0.31 -24.83 2.67
N ASP A 53 -0.39 -23.71 3.38
CA ASP A 53 -1.05 -23.57 4.69
C ASP A 53 -2.52 -23.16 4.58
N GLU A 54 -3.11 -23.30 3.38
CA GLU A 54 -4.50 -22.91 3.06
C GLU A 54 -4.81 -21.42 3.18
N SER A 55 -3.82 -20.60 3.56
CA SER A 55 -3.98 -19.15 3.54
C SER A 55 -4.00 -18.65 2.11
N CYS A 56 -4.88 -17.72 1.77
CA CYS A 56 -4.91 -17.12 0.43
C CYS A 56 -4.21 -15.76 0.44
N PHE A 57 -3.70 -15.35 -0.73
CA PHE A 57 -3.01 -14.08 -0.84
C PHE A 57 -3.90 -12.93 -0.36
N ARG A 58 -3.38 -12.14 0.58
CA ARG A 58 -4.03 -10.94 1.09
C ARG A 58 -3.07 -9.77 1.04
N VAL A 59 -3.60 -8.60 0.69
CA VAL A 59 -2.86 -7.33 0.72
C VAL A 59 -2.84 -6.85 2.17
N SER A 60 -1.85 -7.30 2.94
CA SER A 60 -1.62 -6.88 4.32
C SER A 60 -0.85 -5.55 4.39
N ASP A 61 -0.86 -4.90 5.54
CA ASP A 61 -0.08 -3.68 5.76
C ASP A 61 1.43 -3.92 5.60
N SER A 62 1.91 -5.09 6.05
CA SER A 62 3.31 -5.47 5.88
C SER A 62 3.66 -5.70 4.41
N PHE A 63 2.73 -6.27 3.63
CA PHE A 63 2.86 -6.36 2.19
C PHE A 63 2.94 -4.97 1.54
N CYS A 64 2.03 -4.05 1.89
CA CYS A 64 2.02 -2.69 1.35
C CYS A 64 3.33 -1.95 1.63
N LYS A 65 3.84 -2.02 2.86
CA LYS A 65 5.13 -1.41 3.22
C LYS A 65 6.28 -1.97 2.38
N LYS A 66 6.37 -3.30 2.26
CA LYS A 66 7.38 -3.97 1.42
C LYS A 66 7.23 -3.62 -0.06
N PHE A 67 6.01 -3.47 -0.54
CA PHE A 67 5.73 -3.11 -1.92
C PHE A 67 6.20 -1.69 -2.25
N LEU A 68 5.89 -0.73 -1.37
CA LEU A 68 6.33 0.67 -1.52
C LEU A 68 7.85 0.80 -1.48
N ASP A 69 8.48 0.09 -0.54
CA ASP A 69 9.94 0.08 -0.40
C ASP A 69 10.61 -0.52 -1.65
N LYS A 70 10.16 -1.69 -2.11
CA LYS A 70 10.77 -2.36 -3.28
C LYS A 70 10.47 -1.69 -4.62
N SER A 71 9.28 -1.13 -4.81
CA SER A 71 8.85 -0.63 -6.13
C SER A 71 9.14 0.86 -6.32
N LEU A 72 9.15 1.64 -5.22
CA LEU A 72 9.25 3.10 -5.26
C LEU A 72 10.37 3.64 -4.36
N ALA A 73 11.06 2.79 -3.59
CA ALA A 73 11.99 3.20 -2.53
C ALA A 73 11.33 4.15 -1.51
N TRP A 74 10.02 3.97 -1.26
CA TRP A 74 9.26 4.81 -0.35
C TRP A 74 9.09 4.15 1.01
N SER A 75 9.40 4.89 2.06
CA SER A 75 9.06 4.54 3.44
C SER A 75 7.84 5.32 3.92
N MET A 76 6.89 4.60 4.54
CA MET A 76 5.73 5.22 5.19
C MET A 76 6.18 5.92 6.47
N ARG A 77 5.93 7.23 6.57
CA ARG A 77 6.20 7.98 7.80
C ARG A 77 4.97 7.96 8.69
N ALA A 78 5.15 7.62 9.97
CA ALA A 78 4.10 7.82 10.97
C ALA A 78 3.89 9.32 11.17
N GLY A 79 2.63 9.75 11.29
CA GLY A 79 2.32 11.13 11.67
C GLY A 79 3.01 11.47 13.00
N THR A 80 3.62 12.65 13.07
CA THR A 80 4.26 13.14 14.29
C THR A 80 3.19 13.37 15.36
N LYS A 81 3.27 12.65 16.49
CA LYS A 81 2.39 12.86 17.64
C LYS A 81 2.83 14.10 18.45
N ALA A 82 2.75 15.27 17.86
CA ALA A 82 3.22 16.52 18.49
C ALA A 82 2.20 17.16 19.46
N ALA A 83 0.98 16.62 19.58
CA ALA A 83 -0.12 17.28 20.29
C ALA A 83 -0.22 16.97 21.81
N GLN A 84 0.72 16.25 22.42
CA GLN A 84 0.61 15.81 23.83
C GLN A 84 1.44 16.65 24.83
N LYS A 85 1.45 17.97 24.69
CA LYS A 85 1.88 18.86 25.79
C LYS A 85 0.85 19.95 26.01
N LEU A 86 -0.19 19.61 26.77
CA LEU A 86 -0.96 20.61 27.50
C LEU A 86 -0.15 20.94 28.77
N PRO A 87 0.19 22.21 29.04
CA PRO A 87 0.78 22.56 30.32
C PRO A 87 -0.26 22.34 31.43
N GLU A 88 0.13 21.61 32.48
CA GLU A 88 -0.58 21.64 33.76
C GLU A 88 -0.45 23.05 34.33
N ASN A 89 -1.49 23.87 34.16
CA ASN A 89 -1.99 24.87 35.10
C ASN A 89 -3.03 25.76 34.39
N ALA A 90 -4.30 25.59 34.74
CA ALA A 90 -5.36 26.58 34.58
C ALA A 90 -6.05 26.73 35.94
#